data_AF-A0A951P9I3-F1
#
_entry.id   AF-A0A951P9I3-F1
#
_cell.length_a   1.000
_cell.length_b   1.000
_cell.length_c   1.000
_cell.angle_alpha   90.00
_cell.angle_beta   90.00
_cell.angle_gamma   90.00
#
_symmetry.space_group_name_H-M   'P 1'
#
loop_
_entity.id
_entity.type
_entity.pdbx_description
1 polymer ?
#
loop_
_entity_poly.entity_id
_entity_poly.type
_entity_poly.pdbx_seq_one_letter_code
_entity_poly.pdbx_strand_id
1 'polypeptide(L)'
;RFWGRIMQWLHGTSYARFQDLAQGHIDHHIKGVDLYIFDRISFINSLPMLLQNLIAGLEWLYFPALLFIRQIVGVSLIYRNGNWQDKARVIVVLLLRIAMFAALGWISLPALLLYSLAYIGAVHVILIVDCLQHTYELYPYDAVIHKKTVAHEQAHTFSTLLSLKYPWLNLLLLNFGYHNAHHAVMKCPWYNLPELDAVVAEQHDNHYITLPQILTRYHQFRIRRLFDSCEGNVYLDAAGNLNLDEFYGVAGGTSLLLA
;
A
#
# COMPACT_ATOMS: atom_id res chain seq x y z
N ARG A 1 -4.68 -21.36 0.15
CA ARG A 1 -5.81 -20.84 -0.68
C ARG A 1 -7.09 -20.59 0.13
N PHE A 2 -7.61 -21.58 0.89
CA PHE A 2 -8.81 -21.37 1.72
C PHE A 2 -8.65 -20.25 2.75
N TRP A 3 -7.63 -20.33 3.61
CA TRP A 3 -7.32 -19.30 4.62
C TRP A 3 -7.11 -17.91 4.03
N GLY A 4 -6.42 -17.81 2.88
CA GLY A 4 -6.24 -16.55 2.17
C GLY A 4 -7.56 -15.87 1.80
N ARG A 5 -8.57 -16.63 1.37
CA ARG A 5 -9.91 -16.07 1.08
C ARG A 5 -10.63 -15.61 2.34
N ILE A 6 -10.47 -16.29 3.47
CA ILE A 6 -11.02 -15.83 4.75
C ILE A 6 -10.37 -14.50 5.14
N MET A 7 -9.05 -14.41 5.02
CA MET A 7 -8.33 -13.16 5.31
C MET A 7 -8.77 -12.01 4.39
N GLN A 8 -9.02 -12.25 3.10
CA GLN A 8 -9.58 -11.21 2.22
C GLN A 8 -10.95 -10.68 2.69
N TRP A 9 -11.78 -11.51 3.32
CA TRP A 9 -13.04 -11.07 3.89
C TRP A 9 -12.85 -10.21 5.14
N LEU A 10 -11.94 -10.60 6.02
CA LEU A 10 -11.64 -9.87 7.26
C LEU A 10 -10.94 -8.53 6.99
N HIS A 11 -10.06 -8.48 6.00
CA HIS A 11 -9.23 -7.31 5.68
C HIS A 11 -9.83 -6.41 4.58
N GLY A 12 -11.02 -6.73 4.08
CA GLY A 12 -11.73 -5.85 3.15
C GLY A 12 -11.33 -5.96 1.68
N THR A 13 -10.45 -6.88 1.29
CA THR A 13 -10.00 -7.06 -0.11
C THR A 13 -10.83 -8.09 -0.91
N SER A 14 -12.12 -8.21 -0.58
CA SER A 14 -12.98 -9.34 -0.97
C SER A 14 -13.61 -9.22 -2.37
N TYR A 15 -13.54 -8.05 -3.02
CA TYR A 15 -14.04 -7.88 -4.39
C TYR A 15 -13.14 -8.56 -5.43
N ALA A 16 -11.82 -8.64 -5.19
CA ALA A 16 -10.87 -9.34 -6.06
C ALA A 16 -10.68 -10.81 -5.64
N ARG A 17 -10.25 -11.67 -6.57
CA ARG A 17 -9.92 -13.05 -6.23
C ARG A 17 -8.55 -13.09 -5.53
N PHE A 18 -8.42 -13.92 -4.50
CA PHE A 18 -7.15 -14.09 -3.78
C PHE A 18 -5.97 -14.37 -4.69
N GLN A 19 -6.16 -15.18 -5.72
CA GLN A 19 -5.11 -15.53 -6.68
C GLN A 19 -4.61 -14.31 -7.46
N ASP A 20 -5.49 -13.38 -7.82
CA ASP A 20 -5.09 -12.20 -8.59
C ASP A 20 -4.28 -11.24 -7.73
N LEU A 21 -4.69 -11.02 -6.47
CA LEU A 21 -3.93 -10.23 -5.51
C LEU A 21 -2.57 -10.85 -5.21
N ALA A 22 -2.55 -12.16 -4.95
CA ALA A 22 -1.31 -12.89 -4.69
C ALA A 22 -0.37 -12.87 -5.90
N GLN A 23 -0.90 -12.98 -7.12
CA GLN A 23 -0.09 -12.90 -8.33
C GLN A 23 0.48 -11.49 -8.52
N GLY A 24 -0.32 -10.43 -8.30
CA GLY A 24 0.18 -9.06 -8.37
C GLY A 24 1.30 -8.78 -7.38
N HIS A 25 1.18 -9.28 -6.15
CA HIS A 25 2.24 -9.20 -5.15
C HIS A 25 3.48 -10.02 -5.54
N ILE A 26 3.31 -11.23 -6.07
CA ILE A 26 4.42 -12.04 -6.59
C ILE A 26 5.13 -11.33 -7.75
N ASP A 27 4.38 -10.72 -8.66
CA ASP A 27 4.93 -10.00 -9.81
C ASP A 27 5.74 -8.78 -9.36
N HIS A 28 5.29 -8.05 -8.33
CA HIS A 28 6.05 -6.98 -7.67
C HIS A 28 7.42 -7.46 -7.19
N HIS A 29 7.46 -8.57 -6.44
CA HIS A 29 8.72 -9.15 -5.96
C HIS A 29 9.61 -9.70 -7.08
N ILE A 30 9.03 -10.42 -8.04
CA ILE A 30 9.82 -11.04 -9.11
C ILE A 30 10.41 -9.99 -10.04
N LYS A 31 9.64 -8.95 -10.35
CA LYS A 31 10.05 -7.92 -11.31
C LYS A 31 10.85 -6.80 -10.65
N GLY A 32 10.63 -6.52 -9.36
CA GLY A 32 11.26 -5.42 -8.64
C GLY A 32 10.74 -4.06 -9.09
N VAL A 33 9.41 -3.95 -9.28
CA VAL A 33 8.74 -2.76 -9.81
C VAL A 33 7.35 -2.60 -9.20
N ASP A 34 6.86 -1.37 -9.12
CA ASP A 34 5.49 -1.11 -8.73
C ASP A 34 4.54 -1.16 -9.94
N LEU A 35 3.50 -1.98 -9.83
CA LEU A 35 2.43 -2.16 -10.80
C LEU A 35 1.17 -1.39 -10.41
N TYR A 36 0.60 -0.63 -11.35
CA TYR A 36 -0.68 0.06 -11.17
C TYR A 36 -1.72 -0.39 -12.18
N ILE A 37 -2.98 -0.47 -11.72
CA ILE A 37 -4.16 -0.64 -12.57
C ILE A 37 -4.83 0.72 -12.86
N PHE A 38 -4.53 1.72 -12.03
CA PHE A 38 -5.09 3.06 -12.11
C PHE A 38 -3.97 4.10 -12.24
N ASP A 39 -3.91 4.76 -13.39
CA ASP A 39 -3.01 5.90 -13.61
C ASP A 39 -3.57 7.14 -12.88
N ARG A 40 -3.07 7.35 -11.67
CA ARG A 40 -3.41 8.50 -10.83
C ARG A 40 -3.12 9.82 -11.53
N ILE A 41 -1.96 9.94 -12.18
CA ILE A 41 -1.46 11.22 -12.70
C ILE A 41 -2.33 11.65 -13.86
N SER A 42 -2.57 10.74 -14.81
CA SER A 42 -3.48 10.99 -15.91
C SER A 42 -4.90 11.28 -15.41
N PHE A 43 -5.37 10.58 -14.37
CA PHE A 43 -6.69 10.83 -13.79
C PHE A 43 -6.79 12.23 -13.19
N ILE A 44 -5.89 12.61 -12.27
CA ILE A 44 -5.94 13.91 -11.60
C ILE A 44 -5.83 15.05 -12.62
N ASN A 45 -4.94 14.93 -13.61
CA ASN A 45 -4.77 15.94 -14.67
C ASN A 45 -5.99 16.07 -15.58
N SER A 46 -6.81 15.03 -15.71
CA SER A 46 -8.06 15.06 -16.49
C SER A 46 -9.21 15.76 -15.77
N LEU A 47 -9.12 15.95 -14.44
CA LEU A 47 -10.18 16.55 -13.66
C LEU A 47 -10.18 18.08 -13.79
N PRO A 48 -11.36 18.73 -13.75
CA PRO A 48 -11.45 20.17 -13.52
C PRO A 48 -10.71 20.60 -12.25
N MET A 49 -10.11 21.79 -12.27
CA MET A 49 -9.31 22.33 -11.17
C MET A 49 -10.03 22.31 -9.81
N LEU A 50 -11.35 22.55 -9.80
CA LEU A 50 -12.14 22.48 -8.57
C LEU A 50 -12.08 21.09 -7.91
N LEU A 51 -12.16 20.01 -8.69
CA LEU A 51 -12.10 18.65 -8.17
C LEU A 51 -10.68 18.27 -7.76
N GLN A 52 -9.65 18.71 -8.50
CA GLN A 52 -8.26 18.53 -8.08
C GLN A 52 -8.00 19.17 -6.72
N ASN A 53 -8.45 20.42 -6.53
CA ASN A 53 -8.32 21.15 -5.27
C ASN A 53 -9.13 20.51 -4.14
N LEU A 54 -10.31 19.96 -4.44
CA LEU A 54 -11.11 19.23 -3.45
C LEU A 54 -10.37 17.96 -2.98
N ILE A 55 -9.84 17.16 -3.89
CA ILE A 55 -9.06 15.95 -3.56
C ILE A 55 -7.83 16.34 -2.74
N ALA A 56 -7.07 17.35 -3.18
CA ALA A 56 -5.91 17.84 -2.45
C ALA A 56 -6.28 18.38 -1.06
N GLY A 57 -7.40 19.10 -0.93
CA GLY A 57 -7.91 19.60 0.34
C GLY A 57 -8.32 18.48 1.31
N LEU A 58 -8.97 17.44 0.80
CA LEU A 58 -9.32 16.25 1.59
C LEU A 58 -8.06 15.52 2.07
N GLU A 59 -7.10 15.28 1.19
CA GLU A 59 -5.82 14.64 1.53
C GLU A 59 -5.01 15.51 2.52
N TRP A 60 -5.12 16.83 2.42
CA TRP A 60 -4.49 17.76 3.37
C TRP A 60 -5.08 17.62 4.77
N LEU A 61 -6.40 17.40 4.85
CA LEU A 61 -7.18 17.13 6.06
C LEU A 61 -7.08 15.69 6.57
N TYR A 62 -6.20 14.85 6.02
CA TYR A 62 -6.11 13.42 6.34
C TYR A 62 -7.42 12.67 6.07
N PHE A 63 -8.07 13.00 4.97
CA PHE A 63 -9.08 12.15 4.37
C PHE A 63 -8.49 11.55 3.08
N PRO A 64 -8.27 10.22 3.02
CA PRO A 64 -7.52 9.54 1.95
C PRO A 64 -8.37 9.39 0.67
N ALA A 65 -8.78 10.52 0.09
CA ALA A 65 -9.71 10.60 -1.03
C ALA A 65 -9.24 9.80 -2.25
N LEU A 66 -7.95 9.91 -2.59
CA LEU A 66 -7.38 9.21 -3.74
C LEU A 66 -7.47 7.70 -3.57
N LEU A 67 -7.25 7.19 -2.35
CA LEU A 67 -7.34 5.76 -2.09
C LEU A 67 -8.76 5.25 -2.30
N PHE A 68 -9.77 5.97 -1.80
CA PHE A 68 -11.16 5.61 -2.02
C PHE A 68 -11.55 5.67 -3.49
N ILE A 69 -11.07 6.67 -4.24
CA ILE A 69 -11.26 6.76 -5.69
C ILE A 69 -10.65 5.52 -6.36
N ARG A 70 -9.41 5.14 -6.01
CA ARG A 70 -8.75 3.95 -6.53
C ARG A 70 -9.52 2.67 -6.23
N GLN A 71 -10.06 2.54 -5.03
CA GLN A 71 -10.88 1.39 -4.63
C GLN A 71 -12.15 1.31 -5.49
N ILE A 72 -12.86 2.42 -5.68
CA ILE A 72 -14.05 2.50 -6.54
C ILE A 72 -13.70 2.14 -7.99
N VAL A 73 -12.61 2.68 -8.53
CA VAL A 73 -12.15 2.37 -9.90
C VAL A 73 -11.77 0.90 -10.03
N GLY A 74 -11.00 0.35 -9.08
CA GLY A 74 -10.61 -1.06 -9.07
C GLY A 74 -11.81 -2.01 -9.06
N VAL A 75 -12.78 -1.77 -8.18
CA VAL A 75 -14.04 -2.54 -8.13
C VAL A 75 -14.83 -2.39 -9.44
N SER A 76 -14.89 -1.18 -9.99
CA SER A 76 -15.56 -0.91 -11.27
C SER A 76 -14.91 -1.66 -12.44
N LEU A 77 -13.58 -1.75 -12.48
CA LEU A 77 -12.85 -2.48 -13.50
C LEU A 77 -13.09 -3.99 -13.38
N ILE A 78 -13.08 -4.54 -12.16
CA ILE A 78 -13.44 -5.96 -11.93
C ILE A 78 -14.85 -6.23 -12.44
N TYR A 79 -15.81 -5.34 -12.16
CA TYR A 79 -17.18 -5.51 -12.64
C TYR A 79 -17.28 -5.39 -14.16
N ARG A 80 -16.65 -4.39 -14.79
CA ARG A 80 -16.76 -4.16 -16.24
C ARG A 80 -16.08 -5.25 -17.07
N ASN A 81 -14.87 -5.63 -16.66
CA ASN A 81 -14.00 -6.51 -17.44
C ASN A 81 -14.04 -7.97 -16.98
N GLY A 82 -14.61 -8.25 -15.81
CA GLY A 82 -14.70 -9.60 -15.24
C GLY A 82 -15.75 -10.49 -15.91
N ASN A 83 -15.63 -11.80 -15.66
CA ASN A 83 -16.63 -12.76 -16.09
C ASN A 83 -17.89 -12.68 -15.18
N TRP A 84 -18.89 -13.52 -15.45
CA TRP A 84 -20.14 -13.52 -14.67
C TRP A 84 -19.92 -13.79 -13.16
N GLN A 85 -18.96 -14.65 -12.79
CA GLN A 85 -18.65 -14.94 -11.38
C GLN A 85 -18.01 -13.73 -10.68
N ASP A 86 -17.14 -13.00 -11.37
CA ASP A 86 -16.51 -11.78 -10.84
C ASP A 86 -17.55 -10.68 -10.65
N LYS A 87 -18.44 -10.48 -11.63
CA LYS A 87 -19.58 -9.55 -11.54
C LYS A 87 -20.51 -9.89 -10.38
N ALA A 88 -20.89 -11.17 -10.25
CA ALA A 88 -21.73 -11.64 -9.17
C ALA A 88 -21.07 -11.42 -7.80
N ARG A 89 -19.77 -11.72 -7.68
CA ARG A 89 -18.99 -11.44 -6.46
C ARG A 89 -19.05 -9.96 -6.10
N VAL A 90 -18.78 -9.07 -7.05
CA VAL A 90 -18.80 -7.62 -6.79
C VAL A 90 -20.16 -7.18 -6.25
N ILE A 91 -21.25 -7.58 -6.92
CA ILE A 91 -22.61 -7.26 -6.48
C ILE A 91 -22.89 -7.80 -5.08
N VAL A 92 -22.60 -9.08 -4.83
CA VAL A 92 -22.88 -9.72 -3.54
C VAL A 92 -22.08 -9.05 -2.41
N VAL A 93 -20.78 -8.82 -2.59
CA VAL A 93 -19.94 -8.16 -1.58
C VAL A 93 -20.44 -6.74 -1.32
N LEU A 94 -20.79 -5.98 -2.38
CA LEU A 94 -21.28 -4.62 -2.25
C LEU A 94 -22.61 -4.56 -1.49
N LEU A 95 -23.57 -5.42 -1.85
CA LEU A 95 -24.87 -5.51 -1.16
C LEU A 95 -24.70 -5.89 0.31
N LEU A 96 -23.84 -6.87 0.62
CA LEU A 96 -23.55 -7.26 2.00
C LEU A 96 -22.95 -6.11 2.80
N ARG A 97 -21.96 -5.40 2.26
CA ARG A 97 -21.33 -4.26 2.94
C ARG A 97 -22.32 -3.11 3.16
N ILE A 98 -23.12 -2.77 2.15
CA ILE A 98 -24.17 -1.74 2.28
C ILE A 98 -25.18 -2.15 3.35
N ALA A 99 -25.64 -3.40 3.35
CA ALA A 99 -26.59 -3.90 4.34
C ALA A 99 -26.01 -3.87 5.76
N MET A 100 -24.76 -4.29 5.95
CA MET A 100 -24.08 -4.25 7.25
C MET A 100 -23.87 -2.81 7.74
N PHE A 101 -23.47 -1.89 6.86
CA PHE A 101 -23.26 -0.49 7.20
C PHE A 101 -24.58 0.23 7.52
N ALA A 102 -25.64 -0.03 6.74
CA ALA A 102 -26.99 0.46 7.00
C ALA A 102 -27.55 -0.09 8.32
N ALA A 103 -27.36 -1.38 8.60
CA ALA A 103 -27.76 -1.99 9.86
C ALA A 103 -27.01 -1.36 11.05
N LEU A 104 -25.70 -1.11 10.93
CA LEU A 104 -24.93 -0.43 11.97
C LEU A 104 -25.47 0.99 12.23
N GLY A 105 -25.76 1.75 11.17
CA GLY A 105 -26.34 3.09 11.28
C GLY A 105 -27.75 3.09 11.88
N TRP A 106 -28.56 2.09 11.54
CA TRP A 106 -29.88 1.89 12.11
C TRP A 106 -29.83 1.56 13.61
N ILE A 107 -28.85 0.75 14.03
CA ILE A 107 -28.64 0.38 15.44
C ILE A 107 -28.06 1.55 16.23
N SER A 108 -27.05 2.24 15.71
CA SER A 108 -26.37 3.33 16.39
C SER A 108 -25.58 4.22 15.42
N LEU A 109 -26.06 5.44 15.20
CA LEU A 109 -25.33 6.45 14.43
C LEU A 109 -23.94 6.75 15.01
N PRO A 110 -23.74 6.90 16.34
CA PRO A 110 -22.39 7.04 16.91
C PRO A 110 -21.45 5.88 16.57
N ALA A 111 -21.96 4.63 16.60
CA ALA A 111 -21.15 3.46 16.25
C ALA A 111 -20.72 3.50 14.78
N LEU A 112 -21.62 3.93 13.88
CA LEU A 112 -21.30 4.12 12.47
C LEU A 112 -20.18 5.15 12.24
N LEU A 113 -20.26 6.29 12.94
CA LEU A 113 -19.26 7.36 12.85
C LEU A 113 -17.90 6.91 13.41
N LEU A 114 -17.88 6.26 14.57
CA LEU A 114 -16.66 5.73 15.17
C LEU A 114 -16.03 4.63 14.32
N TYR A 115 -16.84 3.75 13.72
CA TYR A 115 -16.36 2.75 12.76
C TYR A 115 -15.73 3.41 11.53
N SER A 116 -16.37 4.45 10.98
CA SER A 116 -15.85 5.19 9.82
C SER A 116 -14.52 5.87 10.15
N LEU A 117 -14.41 6.48 11.34
CA LEU A 117 -13.17 7.08 11.82
C LEU A 117 -12.06 6.03 12.01
N ALA A 118 -12.39 4.87 12.61
CA ALA A 118 -11.45 3.77 12.80
C ALA A 118 -10.95 3.21 11.46
N TYR A 119 -11.84 3.08 10.47
CA TYR A 119 -11.48 2.63 9.13
C TYR A 119 -10.54 3.62 8.42
N ILE A 120 -10.82 4.93 8.48
CA ILE A 120 -9.91 5.96 7.96
C ILE A 120 -8.55 5.90 8.67
N GLY A 121 -8.54 5.70 9.99
CA GLY A 121 -7.32 5.50 10.76
C GLY A 121 -6.51 4.29 10.30
N ALA A 122 -7.17 3.14 10.10
CA ALA A 122 -6.53 1.92 9.59
C ALA A 122 -5.96 2.13 8.18
N VAL A 123 -6.69 2.83 7.31
CA VAL A 123 -6.20 3.24 5.99
C VAL A 123 -4.93 4.09 6.12
N HIS A 124 -4.90 5.06 7.03
CA HIS A 124 -3.70 5.87 7.23
C HIS A 124 -2.52 5.06 7.73
N VAL A 125 -2.73 4.10 8.62
CA VAL A 125 -1.65 3.19 9.06
C VAL A 125 -1.04 2.46 7.86
N ILE A 126 -1.88 1.92 6.97
CA ILE A 126 -1.40 1.26 5.74
C ILE A 126 -0.61 2.25 4.87
N LEU A 127 -1.20 3.41 4.56
CA LEU A 127 -0.57 4.43 3.70
C LEU A 127 0.75 4.98 4.26
N ILE A 128 0.88 5.06 5.59
CA ILE A 128 2.09 5.56 6.26
C ILE A 128 3.21 4.53 6.16
N VAL A 129 2.92 3.26 6.45
CA VAL A 129 3.93 2.20 6.48
C VAL A 129 4.41 1.86 5.08
N ASP A 130 3.47 1.79 4.14
CA ASP A 130 3.70 1.34 2.77
C ASP A 130 4.43 2.40 1.92
N CYS A 131 4.23 3.70 2.19
CA CYS A 131 4.68 4.71 1.24
C CYS A 131 6.19 4.81 1.05
N LEU A 132 7.01 4.39 2.02
CA LEU A 132 8.47 4.52 1.95
C LEU A 132 9.19 3.17 1.82
N GLN A 133 8.48 2.13 1.40
CA GLN A 133 9.07 0.79 1.27
C GLN A 133 9.92 0.64 0.02
N HIS A 134 9.68 1.46 -1.01
CA HIS A 134 10.36 1.36 -2.31
C HIS A 134 10.62 2.71 -2.94
N THR A 135 11.62 2.75 -3.83
CA THR A 135 11.75 3.78 -4.88
C THR A 135 11.66 3.12 -6.25
N TYR A 136 10.70 2.22 -6.42
CA TYR A 136 10.57 1.44 -7.63
C TYR A 136 9.98 2.27 -8.76
N GLU A 137 10.29 1.84 -9.99
CA GLU A 137 9.64 2.39 -11.17
C GLU A 137 8.19 1.89 -11.25
N LEU A 138 7.28 2.79 -11.64
CA LEU A 138 5.86 2.51 -11.79
C LEU A 138 5.53 2.05 -13.22
N TYR A 139 4.83 0.93 -13.35
CA TYR A 139 4.39 0.37 -14.63
C TYR A 139 2.90 0.00 -14.62
N PRO A 140 2.20 0.10 -15.76
CA PRO A 140 0.89 -0.54 -15.93
C PRO A 140 0.97 -2.04 -15.62
N TYR A 141 -0.09 -2.58 -15.01
CA TYR A 141 -0.13 -3.98 -14.57
C TYR A 141 0.11 -5.01 -15.70
N ASP A 142 -0.30 -4.70 -16.92
CA ASP A 142 -0.17 -5.54 -18.12
C ASP A 142 1.12 -5.28 -18.93
N ALA A 143 2.00 -4.39 -18.45
CA ALA A 143 3.24 -4.08 -19.14
C ALA A 143 4.20 -5.28 -19.15
N VAL A 144 4.92 -5.43 -20.27
CA VAL A 144 6.02 -6.38 -20.40
C VAL A 144 7.25 -5.77 -19.73
N ILE A 145 7.65 -6.33 -18.59
CA ILE A 145 8.71 -5.80 -17.74
C ILE A 145 9.78 -6.85 -17.53
N HIS A 146 11.04 -6.47 -17.72
CA HIS A 146 12.18 -7.32 -17.42
C HIS A 146 12.49 -7.29 -15.93
N LYS A 147 12.80 -8.46 -15.37
CA LYS A 147 13.21 -8.60 -13.97
C LYS A 147 14.44 -7.72 -13.68
N LYS A 148 14.35 -6.88 -12.65
CA LYS A 148 15.47 -6.10 -12.12
C LYS A 148 16.46 -7.01 -11.38
N THR A 149 17.69 -6.52 -11.20
CA THR A 149 18.76 -7.27 -10.52
C THR A 149 18.57 -7.25 -9.00
N VAL A 150 19.20 -8.18 -8.29
CA VAL A 150 19.22 -8.18 -6.81
C VAL A 150 19.85 -6.89 -6.28
N ALA A 151 20.89 -6.37 -6.92
CA ALA A 151 21.50 -5.10 -6.54
C ALA A 151 20.52 -3.92 -6.66
N HIS A 152 19.67 -3.90 -7.69
CA HIS A 152 18.61 -2.91 -7.81
C HIS A 152 17.56 -3.08 -6.70
N GLU A 153 17.11 -4.32 -6.45
CA GLU A 153 16.16 -4.60 -5.37
C GLU A 153 16.68 -4.10 -4.01
N GLN A 154 17.93 -4.38 -3.66
CA GLN A 154 18.53 -3.91 -2.40
C GLN A 154 18.67 -2.39 -2.33
N ALA A 155 19.10 -1.73 -3.41
CA ALA A 155 19.27 -0.29 -3.44
C ALA A 155 17.94 0.49 -3.36
N HIS A 156 16.83 -0.14 -3.75
CA HIS A 156 15.53 0.51 -3.90
C HIS A 156 14.45 -0.04 -2.95
N THR A 157 14.82 -0.85 -1.94
CA THR A 157 13.89 -1.41 -0.93
C THR A 157 14.33 -1.00 0.47
N PHE A 158 13.38 -0.57 1.30
CA PHE A 158 13.66 -0.03 2.64
C PHE A 158 12.74 -0.63 3.71
N SER A 159 13.31 -0.95 4.87
CA SER A 159 12.58 -1.49 6.01
C SER A 159 12.03 -0.35 6.88
N THR A 160 10.71 -0.21 6.87
CA THR A 160 9.95 0.84 7.56
C THR A 160 9.52 0.36 8.96
N LEU A 161 10.44 0.34 9.91
CA LEU A 161 10.21 -0.22 11.26
C LEU A 161 9.59 0.80 12.23
N LEU A 162 8.66 0.33 13.07
CA LEU A 162 8.11 1.14 14.17
C LEU A 162 9.16 1.39 15.24
N SER A 163 9.96 0.37 15.56
CA SER A 163 11.05 0.50 16.53
C SER A 163 12.13 -0.55 16.34
N LEU A 164 13.39 -0.09 16.32
CA LEU A 164 14.56 -0.96 16.49
C LEU A 164 14.82 -1.27 17.97
N LYS A 165 14.55 -0.31 18.86
CA LYS A 165 14.80 -0.45 20.30
C LYS A 165 13.82 -1.41 20.99
N TYR A 166 12.56 -1.41 20.55
CA TYR A 166 11.52 -2.27 21.10
C TYR A 166 10.88 -3.11 19.98
N PRO A 167 11.52 -4.20 19.54
CA PRO A 167 11.09 -4.95 18.35
C PRO A 167 9.66 -5.48 18.43
N TRP A 168 9.15 -5.76 19.63
CA TRP A 168 7.76 -6.21 19.82
C TRP A 168 6.72 -5.19 19.31
N LEU A 169 7.06 -3.89 19.21
CA LEU A 169 6.18 -2.90 18.62
C LEU A 169 5.91 -3.18 17.14
N ASN A 170 6.87 -3.77 16.42
CA ASN A 170 6.71 -4.11 15.00
C ASN A 170 5.63 -5.19 14.80
N LEU A 171 5.29 -5.99 15.83
CA LEU A 171 4.19 -6.97 15.78
C LEU A 171 2.82 -6.32 15.58
N LEU A 172 2.65 -5.04 15.93
CA LEU A 172 1.42 -4.28 15.65
C LEU A 172 1.11 -4.21 14.14
N LEU A 173 2.15 -4.33 13.30
CA LEU A 173 2.06 -4.41 11.85
C LEU A 173 2.47 -5.78 11.33
N LEU A 174 2.35 -6.81 12.17
CA LEU A 174 2.77 -8.17 11.86
C LEU A 174 4.21 -8.19 11.32
N ASN A 175 5.13 -7.38 11.87
CA ASN A 175 6.52 -7.27 11.39
C ASN A 175 6.68 -6.96 9.89
N PHE A 176 5.63 -6.53 9.18
CA PHE A 176 5.71 -6.29 7.73
C PHE A 176 6.72 -5.19 7.38
N GLY A 177 7.00 -4.28 8.32
CA GLY A 177 8.04 -3.25 8.16
C GLY A 177 9.46 -3.79 7.98
N TYR A 178 9.74 -5.07 8.27
CA TYR A 178 11.00 -5.74 7.91
C TYR A 178 11.00 -6.07 6.40
N HIS A 179 10.95 -5.02 5.60
CA HIS A 179 10.55 -5.10 4.21
C HIS A 179 11.68 -5.61 3.30
N ASN A 180 12.94 -5.33 3.64
CA ASN A 180 14.10 -5.93 2.97
C ASN A 180 14.09 -7.45 3.13
N ALA A 181 13.86 -7.94 4.36
CA ALA A 181 13.73 -9.37 4.64
C ALA A 181 12.54 -9.99 3.90
N HIS A 182 11.41 -9.28 3.86
CA HIS A 182 10.24 -9.70 3.10
C HIS A 182 10.54 -9.79 1.60
N HIS A 183 11.28 -8.85 1.02
CA HIS A 183 11.71 -8.91 -0.37
C HIS A 183 12.67 -10.06 -0.66
N ALA A 184 13.64 -10.29 0.24
CA ALA A 184 14.57 -11.41 0.13
C ALA A 184 13.84 -12.76 0.12
N VAL A 185 12.81 -12.95 0.97
CA VAL A 185 12.00 -14.17 1.00
C VAL A 185 10.52 -13.84 1.23
N MET A 186 9.77 -13.50 0.16
CA MET A 186 8.35 -13.09 0.24
C MET A 186 7.41 -14.14 0.85
N LYS A 187 7.83 -15.40 0.92
CA LYS A 187 7.07 -16.49 1.55
C LYS A 187 7.35 -16.65 3.04
N CYS A 188 8.31 -15.91 3.59
CA CYS A 188 8.65 -15.94 5.00
C CYS A 188 7.41 -15.55 5.83
N PRO A 189 7.00 -16.36 6.81
CA PRO A 189 5.91 -15.96 7.67
C PRO A 189 6.32 -14.75 8.50
N TRP A 190 5.35 -13.86 8.71
CA TRP A 190 5.57 -12.56 9.32
C TRP A 190 6.25 -12.59 10.70
N TYR A 191 6.01 -13.64 11.50
CA TYR A 191 6.64 -13.79 12.82
C TYR A 191 8.14 -14.12 12.75
N ASN A 192 8.64 -14.64 11.61
CA ASN A 192 10.06 -14.94 11.39
C ASN A 192 10.82 -13.83 10.66
N LEU A 193 10.14 -12.78 10.19
CA LEU A 193 10.80 -11.68 9.47
C LEU A 193 11.95 -11.02 10.26
N PRO A 194 11.88 -10.82 11.59
CA PRO A 194 13.00 -10.24 12.33
C PRO A 194 14.26 -11.12 12.33
N GLU A 195 14.10 -12.44 12.40
CA GLU A 195 15.22 -13.39 12.34
C GLU A 195 15.82 -13.42 10.94
N LEU A 196 14.96 -13.45 9.91
CA LEU A 196 15.40 -13.38 8.53
C LEU A 196 16.12 -12.06 8.22
N ASP A 197 15.64 -10.94 8.75
CA ASP A 197 16.26 -9.63 8.57
C ASP A 197 17.70 -9.60 9.10
N ALA A 198 17.95 -10.22 10.25
CA ALA A 198 19.29 -10.36 10.80
C ALA A 198 20.21 -11.18 9.87
N VAL A 199 19.71 -12.28 9.30
CA VAL A 199 20.47 -13.10 8.34
C VAL A 199 20.77 -12.34 7.05
N VAL A 200 19.81 -11.57 6.54
CA VAL A 200 20.00 -10.75 5.33
C VAL A 200 21.00 -9.62 5.61
N ALA A 201 20.96 -9.01 6.79
CA ALA A 201 21.88 -7.94 7.20
C ALA A 201 23.35 -8.40 7.29
N GLU A 202 23.61 -9.70 7.46
CA GLU A 202 24.98 -10.25 7.41
C GLU A 202 25.57 -10.26 5.99
N GLN A 203 24.71 -10.22 4.97
CA GLN A 203 25.10 -10.34 3.55
C GLN A 203 24.99 -9.01 2.79
N HIS A 204 24.08 -8.15 3.21
CA HIS A 204 23.74 -6.90 2.54
C HIS A 204 23.44 -5.80 3.56
N ASP A 205 23.71 -4.54 3.19
CA ASP A 205 23.34 -3.40 4.04
C ASP A 205 21.82 -3.20 4.02
N ASN A 206 21.15 -3.52 5.13
CA ASN A 206 19.74 -3.23 5.29
C ASN A 206 19.53 -1.74 5.59
N HIS A 207 18.66 -1.11 4.82
CA HIS A 207 18.33 0.30 4.98
C HIS A 207 17.04 0.46 5.79
N TYR A 208 17.18 0.94 7.02
CA TYR A 208 16.05 1.16 7.93
C TYR A 208 15.57 2.61 7.91
N ILE A 209 14.26 2.80 7.75
CA ILE A 209 13.62 4.11 7.92
C ILE A 209 12.83 4.07 9.23
N THR A 210 13.18 4.96 10.15
CA THR A 210 12.59 5.02 11.49
C THR A 210 11.20 5.65 11.47
N LEU A 211 10.34 5.29 12.42
CA LEU A 211 9.00 5.88 12.54
C LEU A 211 8.97 7.43 12.50
N PRO A 212 9.85 8.18 13.19
CA PRO A 212 9.86 9.64 13.06
C PRO A 212 10.16 10.13 11.64
N GLN A 213 11.04 9.44 10.91
CA GLN A 213 11.31 9.74 9.50
C GLN A 213 10.09 9.43 8.65
N ILE A 214 9.46 8.26 8.84
CA ILE A 214 8.25 7.87 8.09
C ILE A 214 7.15 8.92 8.29
N LEU A 215 6.83 9.28 9.53
CA LEU A 215 5.77 10.23 9.83
C LEU A 215 6.07 11.63 9.27
N THR A 216 7.31 12.09 9.41
CA THR A 216 7.76 13.39 8.87
C THR A 216 7.58 13.43 7.36
N ARG A 217 8.09 12.43 6.63
CA ARG A 217 8.03 12.39 5.16
C ARG A 217 6.63 12.14 4.64
N TYR A 218 5.87 11.26 5.29
CA TYR A 218 4.45 11.06 4.98
C TYR A 218 3.69 12.38 5.05
N HIS A 219 3.85 13.14 6.14
CA HIS A 219 3.19 14.43 6.31
C HIS A 219 3.64 15.46 5.28
N GLN A 220 4.96 15.60 5.10
CA GLN A 220 5.57 16.59 4.20
C GLN A 220 5.12 16.39 2.75
N PHE A 221 5.07 15.14 2.27
CA PHE A 221 4.86 14.82 0.87
C PHE A 221 3.46 14.30 0.51
N ARG A 222 2.50 14.26 1.46
CA ARG A 222 1.15 13.72 1.19
C ARG A 222 0.44 14.35 -0.02
N ILE A 223 0.53 15.67 -0.18
CA ILE A 223 -0.09 16.36 -1.32
C ILE A 223 0.74 16.17 -2.59
N ARG A 224 2.07 16.24 -2.46
CA ARG A 224 2.98 16.08 -3.58
C ARG A 224 2.82 14.73 -4.28
N ARG A 225 2.64 13.65 -3.51
CA ARG A 225 2.35 12.29 -4.01
C ARG A 225 1.14 12.19 -4.93
N LEU A 226 0.18 13.13 -4.84
CA LEU A 226 -0.98 13.14 -5.72
C LEU A 226 -0.60 13.51 -7.16
N PHE A 227 0.39 14.40 -7.33
CA PHE A 227 0.70 15.07 -8.59
C PHE A 227 2.03 14.63 -9.19
N ASP A 228 2.96 14.11 -8.39
CA ASP A 228 4.26 13.65 -8.88
C ASP A 228 4.16 12.19 -9.34
N SER A 229 4.71 11.93 -10.53
CA SER A 229 4.76 10.61 -11.15
C SER A 229 5.91 9.73 -10.64
N CYS A 230 6.91 10.32 -9.97
CA CYS A 230 8.00 9.59 -9.34
C CYS A 230 7.80 9.51 -7.83
N GLU A 231 8.29 8.42 -7.24
CA GLU A 231 8.29 8.20 -5.79
C GLU A 231 9.43 8.94 -5.10
N GLY A 232 10.28 9.61 -5.90
CA GLY A 232 11.46 10.30 -5.43
C GLY A 232 12.72 9.43 -5.48
N ASN A 233 13.78 9.88 -4.82
CA ASN A 233 15.06 9.18 -4.75
C ASN A 233 15.57 9.17 -3.31
N VAL A 234 16.35 8.13 -2.99
CA VAL A 234 17.10 8.02 -1.75
C VAL A 234 18.58 7.96 -2.10
N TYR A 235 19.38 8.71 -1.36
CA TYR A 235 20.83 8.71 -1.51
C TYR A 235 21.48 8.47 -0.16
N LEU A 236 22.70 7.95 -0.15
CA LEU A 236 23.51 7.89 1.06
C LEU A 236 24.30 9.18 1.20
N ASP A 237 24.29 9.77 2.40
CA ASP A 237 25.14 10.89 2.73
C ASP A 237 26.61 10.46 2.90
N ALA A 238 27.51 11.42 3.13
CA ALA A 238 28.94 11.15 3.31
C ALA A 238 29.25 10.25 4.52
N ALA A 239 28.31 10.09 5.46
CA ALA A 239 28.42 9.21 6.62
C ALA A 239 27.69 7.86 6.43
N GLY A 240 27.12 7.62 5.24
CA GLY A 240 26.40 6.40 4.91
C GLY A 240 24.95 6.36 5.41
N ASN A 241 24.39 7.47 5.89
CA ASN A 241 22.98 7.52 6.30
C ASN A 241 22.06 7.82 5.12
N LEU A 242 20.83 7.33 5.18
CA LEU A 242 19.80 7.63 4.19
C LEU A 242 19.43 9.13 4.22
N ASN A 243 19.60 9.80 3.10
CA ASN A 243 18.98 11.08 2.81
C ASN A 243 17.59 10.84 2.20
N LEU A 244 16.56 11.32 2.89
CA LEU A 244 15.15 11.13 2.56
C LEU A 244 14.47 12.42 2.07
N ASP A 245 15.23 13.50 1.83
CA ASP A 245 14.67 14.81 1.45
C ASP A 245 13.99 14.80 0.08
N GLU A 246 14.41 13.88 -0.78
CA GLU A 246 13.78 13.65 -2.08
C GLU A 246 12.96 12.35 -2.13
N PHE A 247 12.71 11.69 -0.99
CA PHE A 247 11.91 10.47 -0.95
C PHE A 247 10.45 10.79 -0.64
N TYR A 248 9.64 10.93 -1.69
CA TYR A 248 8.22 11.31 -1.58
C TYR A 248 7.34 10.12 -1.24
N GLY A 249 7.74 8.94 -1.71
CA GLY A 249 7.05 7.68 -1.51
C GLY A 249 5.88 7.46 -2.46
N VAL A 250 5.32 6.26 -2.41
CA VAL A 250 4.16 5.89 -3.23
C VAL A 250 2.85 6.45 -2.65
N ALA A 251 1.91 6.80 -3.54
CA ALA A 251 0.56 7.25 -3.17
C ALA A 251 -0.38 6.04 -2.95
N GLY A 252 0.05 5.11 -2.08
CA GLY A 252 -0.54 3.78 -1.86
C GLY A 252 0.01 2.77 -2.87
N GLY A 253 0.90 1.91 -2.40
CA GLY A 253 1.69 0.96 -3.16
C GLY A 253 0.91 -0.08 -3.93
N THR A 254 1.69 -0.94 -4.56
CA THR A 254 1.23 -2.10 -5.31
C THR A 254 0.35 -3.03 -4.49
N SER A 255 -0.70 -3.52 -5.13
CA SER A 255 -1.40 -4.77 -4.82
C SER A 255 -2.31 -4.87 -3.58
N LEU A 256 -2.22 -4.01 -2.55
CA LEU A 256 -3.01 -4.23 -1.32
C LEU A 256 -4.45 -3.71 -1.32
N LEU A 257 -4.86 -2.90 -2.31
CA LEU A 257 -6.21 -2.30 -2.32
C LEU A 257 -6.90 -2.36 -3.69
N LEU A 258 -6.67 -3.45 -4.42
CA LEU A 258 -7.69 -3.92 -5.35
C LEU A 258 -8.80 -4.56 -4.51
N ALA A 259 -9.79 -3.75 -4.13
CA ALA A 259 -11.05 -4.08 -3.45
C ALA A 259 -11.20 -3.48 -2.06
#